data_AF-A0A4Y2C086-F1
#
_entry.id   AF-A0A4Y2C086-F1
#
_cell.length_a   1.000
_cell.length_b   1.000
_cell.length_c   1.000
_cell.angle_alpha   90.00
_cell.angle_beta   90.00
_cell.angle_gamma   90.00
#
_symmetry.space_group_name_H-M   'P 1'
#
loop_
_entity.id
_entity.type
_entity.pdbx_description
1 polymer ?
#
loop_
_entity_poly.entity_id
_entity_poly.type
_entity_poly.pdbx_seq_one_letter_code
_entity_poly.pdbx_strand_id
1 'polypeptide(L)'
;MPSEDKFQYFIQAISPGSPAVGLIESFPPTAQTYPKAIQLLKKRFAGTIVFHFTVIKLTIKGIRLSLKETVFLAETVTRVGVEILSIEETK
;
A
#
# COMPACT_ATOMS: atom_id res chain seq x y z
N MET A 1 2.76 -6.68 16.96
CA MET A 1 3.67 -7.16 15.89
C MET A 1 4.93 -6.31 15.90
N PRO A 2 6.11 -6.94 16.02
CA PRO A 2 7.39 -6.37 15.66
C PRO A 2 7.34 -5.75 14.25
N SER A 3 8.08 -4.66 14.04
CA SER A 3 8.15 -4.00 12.73
C SER A 3 8.82 -4.86 11.66
N GLU A 4 9.64 -5.84 12.06
CA GLU A 4 10.23 -6.87 11.20
C GLU A 4 9.14 -7.71 10.52
N ASP A 5 8.17 -8.22 11.28
CA ASP A 5 7.04 -8.99 10.76
C ASP A 5 6.21 -8.15 9.80
N LYS A 6 5.97 -6.88 10.14
CA LYS A 6 5.23 -5.95 9.25
C LYS A 6 5.94 -5.77 7.91
N PHE A 7 7.28 -5.73 7.88
CA PHE A 7 8.04 -5.64 6.64
C PHE A 7 7.88 -6.90 5.79
N GLN A 8 7.94 -8.08 6.42
CA GLN A 8 7.73 -9.35 5.72
C GLN A 8 6.33 -9.43 5.10
N TYR A 9 5.30 -9.05 5.84
CA TYR A 9 3.95 -8.98 5.29
C TYR A 9 3.81 -7.93 4.18
N PHE A 10 4.56 -6.84 4.28
CA PHE A 10 4.58 -5.81 3.27
C PHE A 10 5.18 -6.28 1.95
N ILE A 11 6.30 -7.00 1.99
CA ILE A 11 6.84 -7.69 0.80
C ILE A 11 5.78 -8.62 0.19
N GLN A 12 5.11 -9.43 1.02
CA GLN A 12 4.07 -10.34 0.53
C GLN A 12 2.80 -9.65 0.02
N ALA A 13 2.52 -8.43 0.44
CA ALA A 13 1.35 -7.68 0.01
C ALA A 13 1.58 -6.98 -1.34
N ILE A 14 2.83 -6.69 -1.68
CA ILE A 14 3.19 -6.15 -2.99
C ILE A 14 2.89 -7.22 -4.05
N SER A 15 2.21 -6.81 -5.13
CA SER A 15 1.97 -7.73 -6.25
C SER A 15 3.31 -8.05 -6.96
N PRO A 16 3.66 -9.34 -7.14
CA PRO A 16 4.85 -9.72 -7.90
C PRO A 16 4.78 -9.15 -9.34
N GLY A 17 5.93 -8.71 -9.86
CA GLY A 17 6.02 -8.05 -11.17
C GLY A 17 5.56 -6.59 -11.22
N SER A 18 5.06 -6.03 -10.11
CA SER A 18 4.75 -4.59 -10.04
C SER A 18 6.02 -3.74 -9.93
N PRO A 19 6.02 -2.49 -10.44
CA PRO A 19 7.16 -1.58 -10.30
C PRO A 19 7.48 -1.22 -8.83
N ALA A 20 6.58 -1.54 -7.90
CA ALA A 20 6.81 -1.42 -6.47
C ALA A 20 7.78 -2.49 -5.92
N VAL A 21 7.83 -3.69 -6.53
CA VAL A 21 8.70 -4.81 -6.08
C VAL A 21 10.15 -4.39 -6.05
N GLY A 22 10.68 -3.87 -7.16
CA GLY A 22 12.09 -3.45 -7.24
C GLY A 22 12.45 -2.32 -6.27
N LEU A 23 11.47 -1.49 -5.88
CA LEU A 23 11.68 -0.48 -4.84
C LEU A 23 11.74 -1.12 -3.45
N ILE A 24 10.93 -2.13 -3.16
CA ILE A 24 10.95 -2.80 -1.85
C ILE A 24 12.17 -3.70 -1.71
N GLU A 25 12.55 -4.42 -2.76
CA GLU A 25 13.75 -5.28 -2.79
C GLU A 25 15.04 -4.49 -2.62
N SER A 26 15.04 -3.18 -2.90
CA SER A 26 16.21 -2.32 -2.65
C SER A 26 16.43 -1.98 -1.18
N PHE A 27 15.50 -2.34 -0.29
CA PHE A 27 15.63 -2.12 1.16
C PHE A 27 15.87 -3.47 1.86
N PRO A 28 16.83 -3.55 2.80
CA PRO A 28 16.95 -4.74 3.64
C PRO A 28 15.69 -4.88 4.50
N PRO A 29 15.16 -6.10 4.73
CA PRO A 29 13.84 -6.30 5.29
C PRO A 29 13.79 -6.18 6.82
N THR A 30 14.17 -5.02 7.32
CA THR A 30 14.33 -4.73 8.75
C THR A 30 13.27 -3.76 9.26
N ALA A 31 12.99 -3.82 10.55
CA ALA A 31 12.14 -2.86 11.27
C ALA A 31 12.46 -1.38 10.99
N GLN A 32 13.74 -1.04 10.83
CA GLN A 32 14.21 0.35 10.69
C GLN A 32 14.02 0.90 9.27
N THR A 33 14.01 0.04 8.26
CA THR A 33 13.86 0.42 6.86
C THR A 33 12.40 0.45 6.42
N TYR A 34 11.52 -0.25 7.12
CA TYR A 34 10.06 -0.22 6.91
C TYR A 34 9.49 1.20 6.69
N PRO A 35 9.67 2.16 7.63
CA PRO A 35 9.10 3.49 7.46
C PRO A 35 9.71 4.27 6.29
N LYS A 36 10.95 3.96 5.89
CA LYS A 36 11.61 4.59 4.73
C LYS A 36 11.07 4.02 3.41
N ALA A 37 10.91 2.71 3.33
CA ALA A 37 10.34 2.03 2.17
C ALA A 37 8.89 2.48 1.90
N ILE A 38 8.06 2.55 2.95
CA ILE A 38 6.68 3.04 2.86
C ILE A 38 6.62 4.50 2.41
N GLN A 39 7.48 5.38 2.95
CA GLN A 39 7.53 6.78 2.53
C GLN A 39 7.94 6.93 1.06
N LEU A 40 8.93 6.17 0.61
CA LEU A 40 9.36 6.21 -0.78
C LEU A 40 8.30 5.63 -1.72
N LEU A 41 7.60 4.56 -1.30
CA LEU A 41 6.48 3.99 -2.03
C LEU A 41 5.33 5.01 -2.15
N LYS A 42 4.98 5.69 -1.05
CA LYS A 42 4.01 6.81 -1.07
C LYS A 42 4.48 7.91 -2.02
N LYS A 43 5.73 8.35 -1.93
CA LYS A 43 6.23 9.43 -2.78
C LYS A 43 6.18 9.09 -4.28
N ARG A 44 6.48 7.83 -4.64
CA ARG A 44 6.58 7.40 -6.05
C ARG A 44 5.26 6.90 -6.62
N PHE A 45 4.38 6.34 -5.79
CA PHE A 45 3.19 5.62 -6.22
C PHE A 45 1.90 6.10 -5.53
N ALA A 46 1.91 7.15 -4.70
CA ALA A 46 0.70 7.72 -4.12
C ALA A 46 -0.30 8.07 -5.22
N GLY A 47 -1.53 7.60 -5.08
CA GLY A 47 -2.58 7.81 -6.08
C GLY A 47 -2.55 6.81 -7.24
N THR A 48 -1.57 5.91 -7.32
CA THR A 48 -1.55 4.84 -8.32
C THR A 48 -2.29 3.60 -7.81
N ILE A 49 -2.88 2.86 -8.75
CA ILE A 49 -3.58 1.61 -8.47
C ILE A 49 -2.71 0.58 -7.76
N VAL A 50 -1.40 0.54 -8.06
CA VAL A 50 -0.41 -0.35 -7.42
C VAL A 50 -0.31 -0.06 -5.92
N PHE A 51 -0.25 1.22 -5.54
CA PHE A 51 -0.21 1.61 -4.14
C PHE A 51 -1.51 1.26 -3.43
N HIS A 52 -2.66 1.58 -4.04
CA HIS A 52 -3.97 1.29 -3.48
C HIS A 52 -4.17 -0.22 -3.22
N PHE A 53 -3.85 -1.07 -4.19
CA PHE A 53 -3.93 -2.52 -4.03
C PHE A 53 -3.01 -3.06 -2.93
N THR A 54 -1.79 -2.53 -2.83
CA THR A 54 -0.83 -2.96 -1.80
C THR A 54 -1.39 -2.66 -0.40
N VAL A 55 -1.92 -1.45 -0.17
CA VAL A 55 -2.45 -1.08 1.15
C VAL A 55 -3.75 -1.83 1.49
N ILE A 56 -4.61 -2.08 0.50
CA ILE A 56 -5.81 -2.93 0.67
C ILE A 56 -5.41 -4.35 1.09
N LYS A 57 -4.42 -4.97 0.43
CA LYS A 57 -3.92 -6.31 0.79
C LYS A 57 -3.37 -6.39 2.22
N LEU A 58 -2.66 -5.35 2.69
CA LEU A 58 -2.19 -5.27 4.08
C LEU A 58 -3.35 -5.26 5.08
N THR A 59 -4.40 -4.53 4.75
CA THR A 59 -5.60 -4.38 5.60
C THR A 59 -6.37 -5.69 5.69
N ILE A 60 -6.57 -6.38 4.55
CA ILE A 60 -7.23 -7.70 4.49
C ILE A 60 -6.45 -8.73 5.31
N LYS A 61 -5.11 -8.65 5.34
CA LYS A 61 -4.26 -9.49 6.19
C LYS A 61 -4.31 -9.13 7.69
N GLY A 62 -5.16 -8.19 8.11
CA GLY A 62 -5.36 -7.85 9.52
C GLY A 62 -4.21 -7.02 10.12
N ILE A 63 -3.40 -6.36 9.29
CA ILE A 63 -2.28 -5.56 9.79
C ILE A 63 -2.83 -4.25 10.36
N ARG A 64 -2.55 -4.02 11.65
CA ARG A 64 -2.91 -2.76 12.31
C ARG A 64 -2.06 -1.61 11.75
N LEU A 65 -2.69 -0.83 10.89
CA LEU A 65 -2.18 0.42 10.33
C LEU A 65 -2.32 1.57 11.34
N SER A 66 -1.48 2.60 11.21
CA SER A 66 -1.62 3.83 11.98
C SER A 66 -2.89 4.59 11.59
N LEU A 67 -3.40 5.46 12.47
CA LEU A 67 -4.52 6.37 12.19
C LEU A 67 -4.30 7.18 10.90
N LYS A 68 -3.07 7.65 10.67
CA LYS A 68 -2.72 8.39 9.45
C LYS A 68 -2.86 7.53 8.18
N GLU A 69 -2.58 6.23 8.28
CA GLU A 69 -2.66 5.30 7.16
C GLU A 69 -4.10 4.83 6.92
N THR A 70 -4.91 4.73 7.98
CA THR A 70 -6.35 4.39 7.89
C THR A 70 -7.17 5.52 7.30
N VAL A 71 -6.91 6.77 7.69
CA VAL A 71 -7.55 7.94 7.06
C VAL A 71 -7.19 8.03 5.57
N PHE A 72 -5.92 7.84 5.23
CA PHE A 72 -5.46 7.82 3.83
C PHE A 72 -6.16 6.72 3.01
N LEU A 73 -6.35 5.54 3.60
CA LEU A 73 -7.08 4.44 2.98
C LEU A 73 -8.54 4.80 2.71
N ALA A 74 -9.23 5.40 3.68
CA ALA A 74 -10.61 5.81 3.51
C ALA A 74 -10.76 6.79 2.34
N GLU A 75 -9.84 7.75 2.21
CA GLU A 75 -9.81 8.72 1.11
C GLU A 75 -9.53 8.04 -0.24
N THR A 76 -8.58 7.10 -0.27
CA THR A 76 -8.24 6.30 -1.45
C THR A 76 -9.42 5.45 -1.94
N VAL A 77 -10.05 4.71 -1.03
CA VAL A 77 -11.20 3.83 -1.32
C VAL A 77 -12.38 4.66 -1.81
N THR A 78 -12.62 5.82 -1.19
CA THR A 78 -13.65 6.77 -1.63
C THR A 78 -13.36 7.25 -3.05
N ARG A 79 -12.12 7.65 -3.36
CA ARG A 79 -11.76 8.12 -4.70
C ARG A 79 -11.90 7.05 -5.78
N VAL A 80 -11.41 5.83 -5.51
CA VAL A 80 -11.55 4.71 -6.45
C VAL A 80 -13.03 4.33 -6.64
N GLY A 81 -13.83 4.35 -5.56
CA GLY A 81 -15.27 4.12 -5.65
C GLY A 81 -15.97 5.14 -6.53
N VAL A 82 -15.66 6.43 -6.39
CA VAL A 82 -16.23 7.49 -7.24
C VAL A 82 -15.85 7.31 -8.71
N GLU A 83 -14.59 6.98 -9.00
CA GLU A 83 -14.12 6.73 -10.37
C GLU A 83 -14.81 5.51 -11.00
N ILE A 84 -14.99 4.41 -10.26
CA ILE A 84 -15.71 3.23 -10.74
C ILE A 84 -17.18 3.56 -11.03
N LEU A 85 -17.86 4.25 -10.11
CA LEU A 85 -19.25 4.66 -10.28
C LEU A 85 -19.42 5.58 -11.50
N SER A 86 -18.47 6.48 -11.71
CA SER A 86 -18.45 7.36 -12.89
C SER A 86 -18.29 6.56 -14.20
N ILE A 87 -17.50 5.48 -14.18
CA ILE A 87 -17.33 4.60 -15.33
C ILE A 87 -18.58 3.73 -15.57
N GLU A 88 -19.26 3.27 -14.51
CA GLU A 88 -20.50 2.49 -14.64
C GLU A 88 -21.69 3.33 -15.13
N GLU A 89 -21.74 4.63 -14.80
CA GLU A 89 -22.81 5.54 -15.25
C GLU A 89 -22.65 6.00 -16.71
N THR A 90 -21.48 5.79 -17.31
CA THR A 90 -21.19 6.17 -18.72
C THR A 90 -21.40 5.01 -19.72
N LYS A 91 -22.07 3.92 -19.31
CA LYS A 91 -22.37 2.74 -20.14
C LYS A 91 -23.87 2.53 -20.31
#